data_AF-A0AAN8Q1K1-F1
#
_entry.id   AF-A0AAN8Q1K1-F1
#
_cell.length_a   1.000
_cell.length_b   1.000
_cell.length_c   1.000
_cell.angle_alpha   90.00
_cell.angle_beta   90.00
_cell.angle_gamma   90.00
#
_symmetry.space_group_name_H-M   'P 1'
#
loop_
_entity.id
_entity.type
_entity.pdbx_description
1 polymer ?
#
loop_
_entity_poly.entity_id
_entity_poly.type
_entity_poly.pdbx_seq_one_letter_code
_entity_poly.pdbx_strand_id
1 'polypeptide(L)'
;MKPEHLEIWTELQEFLINEFKNNPEELMRILFSQKIIDTDDKEMARKEKRENLNKGVATKLVEILCDRGDMVLPRIIKALKPTYGKVAKRLEKQLANLEGSNEENCSIPVQESGR
;
A
#
# COMPACT_ATOMS: atom_id res chain seq x y z
N MET A 1 -2.96 -11.15 -5.73
CA MET A 1 -1.96 -10.53 -4.84
C MET A 1 -0.74 -11.43 -4.83
N LYS A 2 0.48 -10.90 -5.02
CA LYS A 2 1.70 -11.72 -4.93
C LYS A 2 1.95 -12.12 -3.47
N PRO A 3 2.38 -13.37 -3.17
CA PRO A 3 2.71 -13.81 -1.81
C PRO A 3 3.83 -12.96 -1.19
N GLU A 4 4.72 -12.43 -2.01
CA GLU A 4 5.82 -11.57 -1.58
C GLU A 4 5.32 -10.20 -1.10
N HIS A 5 4.23 -9.70 -1.70
CA HIS A 5 3.64 -8.40 -1.35
C HIS A 5 2.71 -8.50 -0.14
N LEU A 6 2.28 -9.70 0.24
CA LEU A 6 1.40 -9.94 1.40
C LEU A 6 2.03 -9.46 2.71
N GLU A 7 3.34 -9.63 2.88
CA GLU A 7 4.05 -9.16 4.08
C GLU A 7 4.05 -7.61 4.16
N ILE A 8 4.32 -6.94 3.04
CA ILE A 8 4.27 -5.47 2.95
C ILE A 8 2.85 -4.96 3.20
N TRP A 9 1.84 -5.64 2.64
CA TRP A 9 0.44 -5.31 2.86
C TRP A 9 0.03 -5.46 4.32
N THR A 10 0.48 -6.52 4.99
CA THR A 10 0.17 -6.77 6.39
C THR A 10 0.78 -5.67 7.27
N GLU A 11 2.06 -5.34 7.07
CA GLU A 11 2.74 -4.25 7.79
C GLU A 11 2.06 -2.89 7.54
N LEU A 12 1.72 -2.60 6.28
CA LEU A 12 1.00 -1.37 5.91
C LEU A 12 -0.39 -1.31 6.55
N GLN A 13 -1.13 -2.41 6.54
CA GLN A 13 -2.46 -2.51 7.12
C GLN A 13 -2.45 -2.24 8.62
N GLU A 14 -1.56 -2.91 9.36
CA GLU A 14 -1.42 -2.70 10.79
C GLU A 14 -1.03 -1.25 11.11
N PHE A 15 -0.11 -0.68 10.34
CA PHE A 15 0.28 0.71 10.48
C PHE A 15 -0.91 1.66 10.25
N LEU A 16 -1.62 1.52 9.13
CA LEU A 16 -2.77 2.37 8.79
C LEU A 16 -3.88 2.26 9.83
N ILE A 17 -4.23 1.05 10.25
CA ILE A 17 -5.27 0.87 11.26
C ILE A 17 -4.82 1.48 12.59
N ASN A 18 -3.59 1.23 13.04
CA ASN A 18 -3.15 1.70 14.35
C ASN A 18 -2.95 3.23 14.41
N GLU A 19 -2.44 3.82 13.34
CA GLU A 19 -2.19 5.26 13.25
C GLU A 19 -3.50 6.05 13.09
N PHE A 20 -4.43 5.54 12.27
CA PHE A 20 -5.67 6.23 11.97
C PHE A 20 -6.89 5.72 12.75
N LYS A 21 -6.73 4.77 13.70
CA LYS A 21 -7.84 4.29 14.55
C LYS A 21 -8.55 5.40 15.32
N ASN A 22 -7.90 6.53 15.56
CA ASN A 22 -8.47 7.69 16.25
C ASN A 22 -8.96 8.78 15.28
N ASN A 23 -8.49 8.79 14.03
CA ASN A 23 -8.85 9.79 13.02
C ASN A 23 -8.87 9.18 11.60
N PRO A 24 -9.84 8.33 11.28
CA PRO A 24 -9.95 7.69 9.96
C PRO A 24 -10.34 8.67 8.84
N GLU A 25 -10.85 9.87 9.19
CA GLU A 25 -11.15 10.94 8.24
C GLU A 25 -9.89 11.46 7.55
N GLU A 26 -8.78 11.57 8.28
CA GLU A 26 -7.48 11.95 7.72
C GLU A 26 -7.02 10.91 6.68
N LEU A 27 -7.14 9.61 7.01
CA LEU A 27 -6.82 8.53 6.08
C LEU A 27 -7.68 8.60 4.83
N MET A 28 -9.01 8.75 4.99
CA MET A 28 -9.94 8.95 3.87
C MET A 28 -9.53 10.12 2.99
N ARG A 29 -9.15 11.25 3.59
CA ARG A 29 -8.75 12.45 2.86
C ARG A 29 -7.47 12.21 2.06
N ILE A 30 -6.47 11.56 2.63
CA ILE A 30 -5.20 11.24 1.97
C ILE A 30 -5.45 10.32 0.77
N LEU A 31 -6.19 9.22 0.98
CA LEU A 31 -6.47 8.23 -0.06
C LEU A 31 -7.31 8.82 -1.21
N PHE A 32 -8.31 9.64 -0.87
CA PHE A 32 -9.17 10.29 -1.85
C PHE A 32 -8.41 11.34 -2.67
N SER A 33 -7.56 12.15 -2.01
CA SER A 33 -6.71 13.16 -2.69
C SER A 33 -5.78 12.52 -3.73
N GLN A 34 -5.28 11.32 -3.44
CA GLN A 34 -4.42 10.57 -4.36
C GLN A 34 -5.19 9.73 -5.39
N LYS A 35 -6.52 9.85 -5.42
CA LYS A 35 -7.43 9.08 -6.29
C LYS A 35 -7.19 7.58 -6.16
N ILE A 36 -6.94 7.13 -4.94
CA ILE A 36 -6.76 5.71 -4.59
C ILE A 36 -8.13 5.11 -4.25
N ILE A 37 -8.97 5.88 -3.56
CA ILE A 37 -10.37 5.59 -3.30
C ILE A 37 -11.23 6.67 -3.95
N ASP A 38 -12.50 6.35 -4.17
CA ASP A 38 -13.51 7.27 -4.70
C ASP A 38 -14.59 7.60 -3.66
N THR A 39 -15.61 8.35 -4.09
CA THR A 39 -16.68 8.81 -3.20
C THR A 39 -17.50 7.65 -2.65
N ASP A 40 -17.71 6.60 -3.46
CA ASP A 40 -18.50 5.44 -3.06
C ASP A 40 -17.80 4.65 -1.95
N ASP A 41 -16.48 4.44 -2.10
CA ASP A 41 -15.63 3.85 -1.06
C ASP A 41 -15.71 4.62 0.27
N LYS A 42 -15.72 5.96 0.22
CA LYS A 42 -15.84 6.80 1.42
C LYS A 42 -17.19 6.62 2.09
N GLU A 43 -18.26 6.58 1.31
CA GLU A 43 -19.60 6.32 1.85
C GLU A 43 -19.69 4.91 2.45
N MET A 44 -19.10 3.92 1.80
CA MET A 44 -19.07 2.55 2.30
C MET A 44 -18.30 2.45 3.61
N ALA A 45 -17.12 3.08 3.70
CA ALA A 45 -16.34 3.13 4.92
C ALA A 45 -17.06 3.89 6.05
N ARG A 46 -17.77 4.99 5.75
CA ARG A 46 -18.55 5.75 6.73
C ARG A 46 -19.80 5.03 7.22
N LYS A 47 -20.37 4.13 6.41
CA LYS A 47 -21.52 3.30 6.79
C LYS A 47 -21.15 2.16 7.74
N GLU A 48 -19.87 2.03 8.11
CA GLU A 48 -19.39 0.96 8.97
C GLU A 48 -19.99 1.06 10.39
N LYS A 49 -20.56 -0.04 10.88
CA LYS A 49 -21.31 -0.09 12.17
C LYS A 49 -20.64 -0.95 13.23
N ARG A 50 -19.32 -1.12 13.16
CA ARG A 50 -18.57 -1.88 14.18
C ARG A 50 -18.52 -1.10 15.51
N GLU A 51 -18.41 -1.84 16.62
CA GLU A 51 -18.40 -1.31 18.00
C GLU A 51 -17.40 -0.16 18.22
N ASN A 52 -16.25 -0.22 17.55
CA ASN A 52 -15.31 0.89 17.44
C ASN A 52 -15.43 1.51 16.05
N LEU A 53 -16.30 2.51 15.90
CA LEU A 53 -16.59 3.21 14.65
C LEU A 53 -15.30 3.64 13.94
N ASN A 54 -14.38 4.32 14.63
CA ASN A 54 -13.19 4.87 13.99
C ASN A 54 -12.22 3.78 13.51
N LYS A 55 -11.97 2.78 14.35
CA LYS A 55 -11.15 1.61 13.95
C LYS A 55 -11.83 0.83 12.84
N GLY A 56 -13.15 0.65 12.91
CA GLY A 56 -13.96 -0.04 11.90
C GLY A 56 -13.85 0.63 10.54
N VAL A 57 -14.01 1.94 10.48
CA VAL A 57 -13.85 2.75 9.27
C VAL A 57 -12.42 2.60 8.71
N ALA A 58 -11.39 2.72 9.55
CA ALA A 58 -9.99 2.53 9.12
C ALA A 58 -9.75 1.13 8.56
N THR A 59 -10.25 0.09 9.23
CA THR A 59 -10.17 -1.29 8.74
C THR A 59 -10.90 -1.44 7.41
N LYS A 60 -12.11 -0.91 7.28
CA LYS A 60 -12.89 -1.01 6.05
C LYS A 60 -12.20 -0.34 4.87
N LEU A 61 -11.56 0.81 5.09
CA LEU A 61 -10.73 1.46 4.08
C LEU A 61 -9.59 0.54 3.64
N VAL A 62 -8.88 -0.08 4.57
CA VAL A 62 -7.79 -1.00 4.22
C VAL A 62 -8.31 -2.25 3.50
N GLU A 63 -9.47 -2.78 3.86
CA GLU A 63 -10.13 -3.88 3.14
C GLU A 63 -10.38 -3.50 1.67
N ILE A 64 -10.89 -2.29 1.40
CA ILE A 64 -11.08 -1.76 0.04
C ILE A 64 -9.74 -1.66 -0.72
N LEU A 65 -8.69 -1.20 -0.04
CA LEU A 65 -7.37 -1.11 -0.63
C LEU A 65 -6.80 -2.50 -1.00
N CYS A 66 -7.02 -3.49 -0.14
CA CYS A 66 -6.61 -4.87 -0.36
C CYS A 66 -7.35 -5.49 -1.57
N ASP A 67 -8.65 -5.22 -1.72
CA ASP A 67 -9.48 -5.69 -2.83
C ASP A 67 -8.97 -5.17 -4.19
N ARG A 68 -8.47 -3.92 -4.23
CA ARG A 68 -7.82 -3.32 -5.42
C ARG A 68 -6.46 -3.95 -5.75
N GLY A 69 -5.86 -4.70 -4.83
CA GLY A 69 -4.64 -5.48 -5.03
C GLY A 69 -3.34 -4.67 -5.15
N ASP A 70 -2.28 -5.31 -5.65
CA ASP A 70 -0.91 -4.79 -5.60
C ASP A 70 -0.70 -3.48 -6.40
N MET A 71 -1.60 -3.15 -7.31
CA MET A 71 -1.51 -1.94 -8.14
C MET A 71 -1.65 -0.65 -7.33
N VAL A 72 -2.36 -0.69 -6.20
CA VAL A 72 -2.52 0.49 -5.33
C VAL A 72 -1.42 0.63 -4.29
N LEU A 73 -0.68 -0.44 -3.99
CA LEU A 73 0.38 -0.46 -2.98
C LEU A 73 1.42 0.67 -3.16
N PRO A 74 2.08 0.86 -4.33
CA PRO A 74 3.02 1.96 -4.53
C PRO A 74 2.34 3.33 -4.46
N ARG A 75 1.06 3.44 -4.86
CA ARG A 75 0.30 4.70 -4.77
C ARG A 75 0.02 5.07 -3.32
N ILE A 76 -0.32 4.09 -2.48
CA ILE A 76 -0.53 4.30 -1.03
C ILE A 76 0.79 4.71 -0.36
N ILE A 77 1.88 4.00 -0.65
CA ILE A 77 3.21 4.36 -0.10
C ILE A 77 3.58 5.80 -0.48
N LYS A 78 3.35 6.19 -1.74
CA LYS A 78 3.58 7.56 -2.21
C LYS A 78 2.66 8.58 -1.52
N ALA A 79 1.40 8.21 -1.26
CA ALA A 79 0.43 9.04 -0.54
C ALA A 79 0.86 9.32 0.90
N LEU A 80 1.50 8.34 1.55
CA LEU A 80 1.96 8.43 2.93
C LEU A 80 3.31 9.14 3.07
N LYS A 81 4.11 9.23 2.00
CA LYS A 81 5.44 9.86 1.99
C LYS A 81 5.51 11.28 2.62
N PRO A 82 4.58 12.23 2.35
CA PRO A 82 4.65 13.56 2.95
C PRO A 82 4.46 13.58 4.47
N THR A 83 3.63 12.69 5.02
CA THR A 83 3.30 12.67 6.45
C THR A 83 4.13 11.64 7.23
N TYR A 84 4.37 10.48 6.62
CA TYR A 84 5.00 9.30 7.22
C TYR A 84 6.25 8.86 6.46
N GLY A 85 7.10 9.83 6.09
CA GLY A 85 8.26 9.59 5.23
C GLY A 85 9.16 8.43 5.67
N LYS A 86 9.33 8.18 6.98
CA LYS A 86 10.12 7.04 7.48
C LYS A 86 9.50 5.69 7.14
N VAL A 87 8.20 5.51 7.43
CA VAL A 87 7.47 4.26 7.18
C VAL A 87 7.28 4.06 5.69
N ALA A 88 6.87 5.10 4.96
CA ALA A 88 6.73 5.06 3.52
C ALA A 88 8.05 4.68 2.83
N LYS A 89 9.19 5.25 3.24
CA LYS A 89 10.50 4.91 2.66
C LYS A 89 10.92 3.47 2.96
N ARG A 90 10.57 2.94 4.14
CA ARG A 90 10.83 1.54 4.49
C ARG A 90 10.02 0.60 3.61
N LEU A 91 8.71 0.83 3.48
CA LEU A 91 7.82 0.03 2.62
C LEU A 91 8.20 0.14 1.15
N GLU A 92 8.55 1.36 0.67
CA GLU A 92 9.04 1.61 -0.69
C GLU A 92 10.30 0.78 -0.99
N LYS A 93 11.25 0.72 -0.04
CA LYS A 93 12.47 -0.08 -0.18
C LYS A 93 12.18 -1.58 -0.19
N GLN A 94 11.26 -2.06 0.65
CA GLN A 94 10.84 -3.47 0.64
C GLN A 94 10.21 -3.84 -0.70
N LEU A 95 9.29 -3.00 -1.20
CA LEU A 95 8.65 -3.20 -2.51
C LEU A 95 9.69 -3.22 -3.64
N ALA A 96 10.61 -2.26 -3.65
CA ALA A 96 11.69 -2.19 -4.65
C ALA A 96 12.64 -3.40 -4.60
N ASN A 97 12.91 -3.97 -3.42
CA ASN A 97 13.73 -5.18 -3.30
C ASN A 97 13.02 -6.41 -3.89
N LEU A 98 11.69 -6.51 -3.73
CA LEU A 98 10.90 -7.61 -4.28
C LEU A 98 10.79 -7.50 -5.80
N GLU A 99 10.58 -6.29 -6.33
CA GLU A 99 10.53 -6.08 -7.78
C GLU A 99 11.92 -6.15 -8.43
N GLY A 100 12.96 -5.71 -7.73
CA GLY A 100 14.36 -5.75 -8.19
C GLY A 100 15.00 -7.13 -8.16
N SER A 101 14.47 -8.08 -7.37
CA SER A 101 14.93 -9.48 -7.37
C SER A 101 14.56 -10.24 -8.66
N ASN A 102 13.80 -9.62 -9.57
CA ASN A 102 13.36 -10.22 -10.83
C ASN A 102 14.18 -9.77 -12.05
N GLU A 103 15.28 -9.03 -11.85
CA GLU A 103 16.14 -8.49 -12.92
C GLU A 103 17.60 -9.05 -12.88
N GLU A 104 17.76 -10.33 -12.54
CA GLU A 104 19.03 -11.05 -12.74
C GLU A 104 18.84 -12.32 -13.58
N ASN A 105 18.28 -12.19 -14.79
CA ASN A 105 18.46 -13.22 -15.81
C ASN A 105 18.32 -12.67 -17.24
N CYS A 106 19.39 -12.06 -17.75
CA CYS A 106 19.84 -12.14 -19.15
C CYS A 106 21.03 -11.20 -19.35
N SER A 107 22.19 -11.58 -18.81
CA SER A 107 23.46 -11.15 -19.37
C SER A 107 24.23 -12.42 -19.71
N ILE A 108 23.99 -12.92 -20.93
CA ILE A 108 24.92 -13.85 -21.56
C ILE A 108 26.03 -12.99 -22.16
N PRO A 109 27.27 -13.03 -21.67
CA PRO A 109 28.39 -12.55 -22.46
C PRO A 109 28.68 -13.61 -23.53
N VAL A 110 28.20 -13.38 -24.75
CA VAL A 110 28.78 -14.06 -25.92
C VAL A 110 30.14 -13.40 -26.15
N GLN A 111 31.21 -14.03 -25.69
CA GLN A 111 32.54 -13.69 -26.17
C GLN A 111 32.77 -14.46 -27.48
N GLU A 112 32.29 -13.85 -28.56
CA GLU A 112 32.76 -14.14 -29.92
C GLU A 112 33.96 -13.24 -30.19
N SER A 113 35.16 -13.82 -30.21
CA SER A 113 36.36 -13.39 -30.96
C SER A 113 37.42 -14.46 -30.70
N GLY A 114 37.82 -15.31 -31.63
CA GLY A 114 37.85 -15.13 -33.08
C GLY A 114 39.23 -14.62 -33.49
N ARG A 115 40.16 -15.58 -33.64
CA ARG A 115 41.53 -15.50 -34.18
C ARG A 115 42.65 -15.01 -33.26
#